data_AF-A0A924ZFU8-F1
#
_entry.id   AF-A0A924ZFU8-F1
#
_cell.length_a   1.000
_cell.length_b   1.000
_cell.length_c   1.000
_cell.angle_alpha   90.00
_cell.angle_beta   90.00
_cell.angle_gamma   90.00
#
_symmetry.space_group_name_H-M   'P 1'
#
loop_
_entity.id
_entity.type
_entity.pdbx_description
1 polymer ?
#
loop_
_entity_poly.entity_id
_entity_poly.type
_entity_poly.pdbx_seq_one_letter_code
_entity_poly.pdbx_strand_id
1 'polypeptide(L)'
;MLIDASGPFQNYGPDPYTVLKACIATATNYLDFADGADFVAGVSTFDAAAKSTGIFALSGVSSFPVLTAAVLAEAALTMQITHVTGGIAPSPHAGVGLNVLRAVLGYAGQPVRLIRDGRPTTGRGLADTQRMTIAPPGALPLDNTLFSLVDVPDLRAIPAAMPTIRSLWLGAGPRPEPLHRLLITLARLRPPHLTRLAPLAHWVLNVVKYGAHRGGMVLDLQGSAN
;
A
#
# COMPACT_ATOMS: atom_id res chain seq x y z
N MET A 1 6.23 24.74 3.32
CA MET A 1 5.89 23.37 2.89
C MET A 1 5.29 22.65 4.07
N LEU A 2 4.18 21.93 3.86
CA LEU A 2 3.49 21.11 4.85
C LEU A 2 3.68 19.63 4.52
N ILE A 3 3.99 18.82 5.55
CA ILE A 3 4.08 17.36 5.45
C ILE A 3 3.00 16.77 6.36
N ASP A 4 1.98 16.17 5.77
CA ASP A 4 0.88 15.55 6.49
C ASP A 4 1.18 14.08 6.81
N ALA A 5 1.49 13.84 8.08
CA ALA A 5 1.75 12.52 8.63
C ALA A 5 0.67 12.10 9.66
N SER A 6 -0.50 12.73 9.64
CA SER A 6 -1.49 12.67 10.73
C SER A 6 -2.56 11.58 10.58
N GLY A 7 -2.48 10.74 9.54
CA GLY A 7 -3.51 9.76 9.14
C GLY A 7 -4.13 8.91 10.27
N PRO A 8 -5.25 8.22 10.01
CA PRO A 8 -5.69 7.74 8.70
C PRO A 8 -6.44 8.82 7.92
N PHE A 9 -6.01 9.05 6.68
CA PHE A 9 -6.55 10.07 5.77
C PHE A 9 -8.02 9.79 5.39
N GLN A 10 -8.44 8.53 5.51
CA GLN A 10 -9.81 8.07 5.33
C GLN A 10 -10.78 8.65 6.39
N ASN A 11 -10.26 9.19 7.50
CA ASN A 11 -11.05 9.72 8.61
C ASN A 11 -11.06 11.25 8.69
N TYR A 12 -10.64 11.97 7.64
CA TYR A 12 -10.63 13.44 7.62
C TYR A 12 -12.03 14.08 7.50
N GLY A 13 -13.08 13.30 7.79
CA GLY A 13 -14.45 13.78 7.84
C GLY A 13 -15.04 13.98 6.43
N PRO A 14 -15.98 14.92 6.28
CA PRO A 14 -16.75 15.08 5.04
C PRO A 14 -15.93 15.67 3.88
N ASP A 15 -14.84 16.39 4.17
CA ASP A 15 -13.94 16.94 3.18
C ASP A 15 -12.50 16.45 3.42
N PRO A 16 -12.13 15.28 2.88
CA PRO A 16 -10.84 14.68 3.16
C PRO A 16 -9.67 15.51 2.63
N TYR A 17 -9.89 16.44 1.69
CA TYR A 17 -8.82 17.25 1.09
C TYR A 17 -8.69 18.64 1.71
N THR A 18 -9.33 18.91 2.86
CA THR A 18 -9.33 20.23 3.51
C THR A 18 -7.91 20.78 3.72
N VAL A 19 -6.97 19.95 4.17
CA VAL A 19 -5.57 20.36 4.40
C VAL A 19 -4.88 20.75 3.09
N LEU A 20 -5.05 19.95 2.03
CA LEU A 20 -4.52 20.25 0.70
C LEU A 20 -5.11 21.55 0.14
N LYS A 21 -6.43 21.75 0.26
CA LYS A 21 -7.10 22.98 -0.17
C LYS A 21 -6.56 24.22 0.54
N ALA A 22 -6.32 24.12 1.85
CA ALA A 22 -5.70 25.20 2.63
C ALA A 22 -4.25 25.48 2.17
N CYS A 23 -3.49 24.43 1.83
CA CYS A 23 -2.14 24.58 1.28
C CYS A 23 -2.15 25.32 -0.07
N ILE A 24 -3.08 24.98 -0.97
CA ILE A 24 -3.27 25.72 -2.23
C ILE A 24 -3.64 27.18 -1.96
N ALA A 25 -4.62 27.44 -1.09
CA ALA A 25 -5.05 28.80 -0.77
C ALA A 25 -3.94 29.69 -0.17
N THR A 26 -2.93 29.07 0.46
CA THR A 26 -1.81 29.76 1.12
C THR A 26 -0.50 29.65 0.35
N ALA A 27 -0.52 29.16 -0.89
CA ALA A 27 0.67 28.91 -1.71
C ALA A 27 1.76 28.11 -0.97
N THR A 28 1.34 27.10 -0.21
CA THR A 28 2.22 26.22 0.55
C THR A 28 2.33 24.86 -0.15
N ASN A 29 3.55 24.44 -0.51
CA ASN A 29 3.80 23.08 -1.02
C ASN A 29 3.26 22.00 -0.06
N TYR A 30 2.60 20.97 -0.59
CA TYR A 30 1.95 19.90 0.18
C TYR A 30 2.56 18.54 -0.13
N LEU A 31 2.74 17.74 0.92
CA LEU A 31 3.15 16.35 0.83
C LEU A 31 2.45 15.51 1.89
N ASP A 32 2.07 14.27 1.60
CA ASP A 32 1.49 13.35 2.58
C ASP A 32 2.02 11.91 2.46
N PHE A 33 1.75 11.10 3.49
CA PHE A 33 2.07 9.67 3.55
C PHE A 33 0.83 8.77 3.40
N ALA A 34 -0.17 9.19 2.63
CA ALA A 34 -1.42 8.46 2.50
C ALA A 34 -1.25 7.08 1.86
N ASP A 35 -1.86 6.08 2.50
CA ASP A 35 -1.87 4.70 2.05
C ASP A 35 -3.18 4.32 1.35
N GLY A 36 -4.22 5.14 1.46
CA GLY A 36 -5.51 4.91 0.83
C GLY A 36 -5.47 5.21 -0.67
N ALA A 37 -5.67 4.19 -1.50
CA ALA A 37 -5.65 4.32 -2.95
C ALA A 37 -6.65 5.38 -3.49
N ASP A 38 -7.78 5.54 -2.81
CA ASP A 38 -8.83 6.49 -3.19
C ASP A 38 -8.48 7.92 -2.88
N PHE A 39 -7.89 8.15 -1.71
CA PHE A 39 -7.39 9.46 -1.30
C PHE A 39 -6.28 9.91 -2.26
N VAL A 40 -5.25 9.08 -2.45
CA VAL A 40 -4.10 9.41 -3.30
C VAL A 40 -4.54 9.68 -4.73
N ALA A 41 -5.42 8.85 -5.29
CA ALA A 41 -5.93 9.09 -6.64
C ALA A 41 -6.74 10.38 -6.75
N GLY A 42 -7.51 10.75 -5.71
CA GLY A 42 -8.32 11.96 -5.71
C GLY A 42 -7.50 13.26 -5.61
N VAL A 43 -6.27 13.22 -5.06
CA VAL A 43 -5.36 14.38 -5.04
C VAL A 43 -5.06 14.91 -6.45
N SER A 44 -5.07 14.05 -7.47
CA SER A 44 -4.88 14.46 -8.88
C SER A 44 -5.88 15.52 -9.36
N THR A 45 -7.08 15.59 -8.76
CA THR A 45 -8.10 16.60 -9.11
C THR A 45 -7.67 18.04 -8.78
N PHE A 46 -6.64 18.21 -7.93
CA PHE A 46 -6.12 19.50 -7.52
C PHE A 46 -4.85 19.91 -8.29
N ASP A 47 -4.36 19.09 -9.22
CA ASP A 47 -3.09 19.33 -9.94
C ASP A 47 -3.07 20.68 -10.67
N ALA A 48 -4.15 21.00 -11.41
CA ALA A 48 -4.26 22.25 -12.13
C ALA A 48 -4.25 23.49 -11.20
N ALA A 49 -4.92 23.38 -10.05
CA ALA A 49 -4.97 24.45 -9.06
C ALA A 49 -3.61 24.63 -8.35
N ALA A 50 -2.95 23.53 -7.97
CA ALA A 50 -1.62 23.58 -7.38
C ALA A 50 -0.60 24.23 -8.34
N LYS A 51 -0.62 23.82 -9.62
CA LYS A 51 0.24 24.38 -10.66
C LYS A 51 -0.01 25.86 -10.92
N SER A 52 -1.27 26.31 -10.96
CA SER A 52 -1.58 27.73 -11.18
C SER A 52 -1.15 28.62 -10.01
N THR A 53 -1.14 28.09 -8.80
CA THR A 53 -0.57 28.75 -7.61
C THR A 53 0.96 28.66 -7.55
N GLY A 54 1.61 27.83 -8.39
CA GLY A 54 3.06 27.65 -8.40
C GLY A 54 3.58 26.74 -7.28
N ILE A 55 2.75 25.83 -6.78
CA ILE A 55 3.14 24.84 -5.77
C ILE A 55 3.02 23.41 -6.31
N PHE A 56 3.68 22.48 -5.63
CA PHE A 56 3.40 21.05 -5.80
C PHE A 56 2.47 20.52 -4.71
N ALA A 57 1.72 19.48 -5.07
CA ALA A 57 0.93 18.66 -4.16
C ALA A 57 1.21 17.19 -4.45
N LEU A 58 1.93 16.52 -3.53
CA LEU A 58 2.36 15.13 -3.69
C LEU A 58 1.67 14.25 -2.64
N SER A 59 1.03 13.17 -3.07
CA SER A 59 0.29 12.28 -2.18
C SER A 59 0.81 10.86 -2.24
N GLY A 60 0.73 10.16 -1.10
CA GLY A 60 1.21 8.80 -0.94
C GLY A 60 2.72 8.69 -1.07
N VAL A 61 3.49 9.63 -0.51
CA VAL A 61 4.95 9.64 -0.66
C VAL A 61 5.62 8.64 0.29
N SER A 62 5.27 7.36 0.15
CA SER A 62 5.67 6.24 0.99
C SER A 62 6.21 5.08 0.15
N SER A 63 6.61 3.97 0.79
CA SER A 63 7.09 2.77 0.09
C SER A 63 6.11 2.30 -0.99
N PHE A 64 4.82 2.38 -0.69
CA PHE A 64 3.71 2.22 -1.61
C PHE A 64 3.10 3.60 -1.91
N PRO A 65 3.29 4.18 -3.11
CA PRO A 65 3.83 3.61 -4.35
C PRO A 65 5.24 4.04 -4.72
N VAL A 66 5.92 4.92 -3.97
CA VAL A 66 7.14 5.59 -4.47
C VAL A 66 8.29 4.62 -4.66
N LEU A 67 8.55 3.74 -3.68
CA LEU A 67 9.63 2.76 -3.81
C LEU A 67 9.33 1.73 -4.90
N THR A 68 8.07 1.30 -5.01
CA THR A 68 7.64 0.43 -6.12
C THR A 68 7.88 1.09 -7.46
N ALA A 69 7.43 2.33 -7.64
CA ALA A 69 7.56 3.07 -8.88
C ALA A 69 9.03 3.29 -9.26
N ALA A 70 9.91 3.57 -8.29
CA ALA A 70 11.34 3.72 -8.52
C ALA A 70 11.97 2.42 -9.08
N VAL A 71 11.66 1.27 -8.47
CA VAL A 71 12.18 -0.03 -8.95
C VAL A 71 11.63 -0.36 -10.34
N LEU A 72 10.34 -0.11 -10.59
CA LEU A 72 9.74 -0.35 -11.90
C LEU A 72 10.31 0.58 -12.98
N ALA A 73 10.59 1.83 -12.65
CA ALA A 73 11.21 2.78 -13.57
C ALA A 73 12.62 2.33 -13.98
N GLU A 74 13.43 1.87 -13.02
CA GLU A 74 14.76 1.34 -13.30
C GLU A 74 14.70 0.07 -14.16
N ALA A 75 13.83 -0.88 -13.79
CA ALA A 75 13.66 -2.11 -14.56
C ALA A 75 13.14 -1.84 -15.99
N ALA A 76 12.30 -0.81 -16.16
CA ALA A 76 11.76 -0.42 -17.47
C ALA A 76 12.84 0.03 -18.48
N LEU A 77 14.05 0.40 -18.01
CA LEU A 77 15.18 0.73 -18.88
C LEU A 77 15.64 -0.47 -19.72
N THR A 78 15.51 -1.70 -19.19
CA THR A 78 16.03 -2.92 -19.84
C THR A 78 14.95 -3.94 -20.19
N MET A 79 13.71 -3.77 -19.70
CA MET A 79 12.60 -4.68 -20.00
C MET A 79 11.26 -3.95 -20.11
N GLN A 80 10.39 -4.45 -20.99
CA GLN A 80 8.99 -4.07 -21.01
C GLN A 80 8.21 -4.91 -19.99
N ILE A 81 7.90 -4.31 -18.85
CA ILE A 81 7.18 -4.97 -17.74
C ILE A 81 5.70 -5.11 -18.10
N THR A 82 5.16 -6.31 -17.93
CA THR A 82 3.74 -6.64 -18.18
C THR A 82 3.02 -7.17 -16.93
N HIS A 83 3.73 -7.89 -16.06
CA HIS A 83 3.17 -8.41 -14.81
C HIS A 83 4.06 -8.03 -13.64
N VAL A 84 3.43 -7.58 -12.57
CA VAL A 84 4.10 -7.22 -11.32
C VAL A 84 3.36 -7.89 -10.18
N THR A 85 4.09 -8.68 -9.41
CA THR A 85 3.60 -9.24 -8.15
C THR A 85 4.57 -8.83 -7.06
N GLY A 86 4.10 -8.38 -5.92
CA GLY A 86 5.03 -8.03 -4.85
C GLY A 86 4.38 -7.77 -3.52
N GLY A 87 5.20 -7.32 -2.59
CA GLY A 87 4.71 -7.00 -1.26
C GLY A 87 5.77 -6.58 -0.27
N ILE A 88 5.30 -6.06 0.86
CA ILE A 88 6.13 -5.66 1.99
C ILE A 88 5.85 -6.59 3.18
N ALA A 89 6.90 -7.20 3.72
CA ALA A 89 6.86 -7.93 4.98
C ALA A 89 7.57 -7.09 6.05
N PRO A 90 6.85 -6.40 6.94
CA PRO A 90 7.47 -5.63 8.00
C PRO A 90 8.20 -6.55 8.99
N SER A 91 9.27 -6.05 9.60
CA SER A 91 9.91 -6.74 10.72
C SER A 91 8.89 -6.94 11.85
N PRO A 92 8.83 -8.11 12.51
CA PRO A 92 8.01 -8.31 13.71
C PRO A 92 8.32 -7.33 14.85
N HIS A 93 9.49 -6.68 14.78
CA HIS A 93 9.95 -5.72 15.77
C HIS A 93 9.68 -4.26 15.35
N ALA A 94 9.31 -4.03 14.08
CA ALA A 94 8.84 -2.73 13.65
C ALA A 94 7.45 -2.50 14.24
N GLY A 95 7.27 -1.40 14.96
CA GLY A 95 5.96 -1.05 15.51
C GLY A 95 4.99 -0.75 14.38
N VAL A 96 3.92 -1.53 14.26
CA VAL A 96 2.81 -1.21 13.36
C VAL A 96 1.87 -0.27 14.11
N GLY A 97 1.72 0.95 13.58
CA GLY A 97 0.86 1.96 14.18
C GLY A 97 -0.62 1.59 14.17
N LEU A 98 -1.36 2.03 15.18
CA LEU A 98 -2.80 1.76 15.32
C LEU A 98 -3.61 2.24 14.10
N ASN A 99 -3.19 3.33 13.46
CA ASN A 99 -3.88 3.91 12.31
C ASN A 99 -3.72 3.05 11.05
N VAL A 100 -2.56 2.43 10.84
CA VAL A 100 -2.34 1.43 9.78
C VAL A 100 -3.27 0.22 9.99
N LEU A 101 -3.39 -0.26 11.23
CA LEU A 101 -4.29 -1.39 11.54
C LEU A 101 -5.77 -1.04 11.34
N ARG A 102 -6.18 0.18 11.69
CA ARG A 102 -7.53 0.67 11.41
C ARG A 102 -7.79 0.74 9.90
N ALA A 103 -6.84 1.21 9.11
CA ALA A 103 -6.95 1.24 7.65
C ALA A 103 -7.09 -0.18 7.08
N VAL A 104 -6.17 -1.09 7.45
CA VAL A 104 -6.18 -2.50 7.01
C VAL A 104 -7.47 -3.22 7.38
N LEU A 105 -7.94 -3.06 8.62
CA LEU A 105 -9.19 -3.67 9.07
C LEU A 105 -10.44 -3.00 8.47
N GLY A 106 -10.32 -1.76 7.98
CA GLY A 106 -11.39 -1.02 7.32
C GLY A 106 -11.77 -1.62 5.97
N TYR A 107 -10.79 -2.08 5.19
CA TYR A 107 -11.03 -2.74 3.90
C TYR A 107 -10.95 -4.26 3.97
N ALA A 108 -10.70 -4.86 5.14
CA ALA A 108 -10.61 -6.32 5.28
C ALA A 108 -11.87 -7.03 4.74
N GLY A 109 -11.68 -7.90 3.76
CA GLY A 109 -12.74 -8.62 3.07
C GLY A 109 -13.48 -7.84 1.99
N GLN A 110 -13.26 -6.53 1.87
CA GLN A 110 -13.88 -5.67 0.85
C GLN A 110 -13.23 -5.87 -0.53
N PRO A 111 -13.93 -5.53 -1.63
CA PRO A 111 -13.33 -5.51 -2.96
C PRO A 111 -12.21 -4.48 -3.05
N VAL A 112 -11.03 -4.89 -3.51
CA VAL A 112 -9.88 -4.03 -3.79
C VAL A 112 -9.70 -3.96 -5.29
N ARG A 113 -9.67 -2.75 -5.87
CA ARG A 113 -9.51 -2.56 -7.31
C ARG A 113 -8.08 -2.86 -7.73
N LEU A 114 -7.93 -3.64 -8.80
CA LEU A 114 -6.63 -3.96 -9.41
C LEU A 114 -6.80 -4.26 -10.90
N ILE A 115 -5.69 -4.35 -11.62
CA ILE A 115 -5.67 -4.80 -13.02
C ILE A 115 -5.17 -6.24 -13.10
N ARG A 116 -5.85 -7.08 -13.88
CA ARG A 116 -5.44 -8.45 -14.18
C ARG A 116 -5.69 -8.73 -15.65
N ASP A 117 -4.68 -9.25 -16.35
CA ASP A 117 -4.72 -9.59 -17.78
C ASP A 117 -5.19 -8.41 -18.66
N GLY A 118 -4.78 -7.19 -18.28
CA GLY A 118 -5.12 -5.94 -18.97
C GLY A 118 -6.53 -5.43 -18.70
N ARG A 119 -7.28 -6.05 -17.77
CA ARG A 119 -8.66 -5.69 -17.45
C ARG A 119 -8.79 -5.20 -16.01
N PRO A 120 -9.51 -4.09 -15.76
CA PRO A 120 -9.91 -3.70 -14.42
C PRO A 120 -10.74 -4.82 -13.78
N THR A 121 -10.36 -5.22 -12.57
CA THR A 121 -11.04 -6.25 -11.78
C THR A 121 -10.97 -5.90 -10.30
N THR A 122 -11.48 -6.80 -9.46
CA THR A 122 -11.35 -6.68 -8.00
C THR A 122 -10.76 -7.95 -7.40
N GLY A 123 -9.82 -7.78 -6.49
CA GLY A 123 -9.41 -8.80 -5.54
C GLY A 123 -10.13 -8.61 -4.21
N ARG A 124 -9.92 -9.54 -3.27
CA ARG A 124 -10.53 -9.45 -1.94
C ARG A 124 -9.49 -9.04 -0.92
N GLY A 125 -9.65 -7.85 -0.33
CA GLY A 125 -8.72 -7.30 0.65
C GLY A 125 -8.47 -8.27 1.79
N LEU A 126 -7.20 -8.48 2.13
CA LEU A 126 -6.66 -9.51 3.02
C LEU A 126 -6.90 -10.98 2.64
N ALA A 127 -7.99 -11.30 1.97
CA ALA A 127 -8.41 -12.68 1.73
C ALA A 127 -7.80 -13.33 0.48
N ASP A 128 -7.41 -12.52 -0.51
CA ASP A 128 -6.59 -12.93 -1.65
C ASP A 128 -5.12 -12.98 -1.21
N THR A 129 -4.46 -14.13 -1.39
CA THR A 129 -3.19 -14.45 -0.71
C THR A 129 -2.20 -15.10 -1.65
N GLN A 130 -0.92 -14.80 -1.46
CA GLN A 130 0.19 -15.44 -2.16
C GLN A 130 1.34 -15.75 -1.19
N ARG A 131 2.20 -16.71 -1.53
CA ARG A 131 3.42 -16.99 -0.79
C ARG A 131 4.62 -16.56 -1.60
N MET A 132 5.48 -15.75 -0.98
CA MET A 132 6.72 -15.27 -1.61
C MET A 132 7.85 -15.32 -0.60
N THR A 133 9.07 -15.40 -1.11
CA THR A 133 10.29 -15.36 -0.31
C THR A 133 11.05 -14.09 -0.67
N ILE A 134 11.35 -13.24 0.32
CA ILE A 134 12.19 -12.06 0.10
C ILE A 134 13.65 -12.50 0.18
N ALA A 135 14.33 -12.51 -0.97
CA ALA A 135 15.70 -13.02 -1.12
C ALA A 135 16.62 -11.96 -1.79
N PRO A 136 17.07 -10.93 -1.06
CA PRO A 136 17.96 -9.93 -1.62
C PRO A 136 19.37 -10.54 -1.86
N PRO A 137 20.07 -10.14 -2.94
CA PRO A 137 21.42 -10.63 -3.23
C PRO A 137 22.40 -10.41 -2.07
N GLY A 138 23.24 -11.40 -1.79
CA GLY A 138 24.28 -11.30 -0.75
C GLY A 138 23.78 -11.36 0.70
N ALA A 139 22.48 -11.59 0.94
CA ALA A 139 21.96 -11.79 2.29
C ALA A 139 21.14 -13.09 2.40
N LEU A 140 21.04 -13.63 3.62
CA LEU A 140 20.18 -14.79 3.89
C LEU A 140 18.71 -14.42 3.57
N PRO A 141 17.98 -15.21 2.77
CA PRO A 141 16.56 -14.97 2.51
C PRO A 141 15.73 -14.91 3.80
N LEU A 142 14.61 -14.20 3.76
CA LEU A 142 13.59 -14.32 4.81
C LEU A 142 12.83 -15.64 4.65
N ASP A 143 12.11 -16.05 5.69
CA ASP A 143 11.21 -17.21 5.62
C ASP A 143 10.18 -17.04 4.50
N ASN A 144 9.70 -18.15 3.95
CA ASN A 144 8.60 -18.12 3.00
C ASN A 144 7.36 -17.50 3.67
N THR A 145 7.02 -16.30 3.23
CA THR A 145 6.07 -15.41 3.90
C THR A 145 4.73 -15.46 3.17
N LEU A 146 3.66 -15.57 3.96
CA LEU A 146 2.29 -15.43 3.47
C LEU A 146 1.96 -13.94 3.35
N PHE A 147 1.71 -13.49 2.12
CA PHE A 147 1.24 -12.15 1.80
C PHE A 147 -0.25 -12.17 1.50
N SER A 148 -0.89 -11.05 1.83
CA SER A 148 -2.30 -10.80 1.59
C SER A 148 -2.49 -9.51 0.83
N LEU A 149 -3.40 -9.50 -0.15
CA LEU A 149 -3.71 -8.32 -0.96
C LEU A 149 -4.12 -7.15 -0.08
N VAL A 150 -3.49 -6.00 -0.31
CA VAL A 150 -3.76 -4.74 0.39
C VAL A 150 -4.28 -3.68 -0.57
N ASP A 151 -5.13 -2.78 -0.08
CA ASP A 151 -5.58 -1.62 -0.84
C ASP A 151 -4.54 -0.51 -0.72
N VAL A 152 -3.67 -0.40 -1.71
CA VAL A 152 -2.52 0.52 -1.72
C VAL A 152 -2.51 1.37 -2.99
N PRO A 153 -1.91 2.57 -2.97
CA PRO A 153 -2.00 3.52 -4.08
C PRO A 153 -1.41 2.99 -5.38
N ASP A 154 -0.40 2.12 -5.28
CA ASP A 154 0.25 1.43 -6.38
C ASP A 154 -0.74 0.80 -7.36
N LEU A 155 -1.80 0.15 -6.86
CA LEU A 155 -2.79 -0.56 -7.67
C LEU A 155 -3.54 0.34 -8.64
N ARG A 156 -3.45 1.66 -8.44
CA ARG A 156 -4.06 2.69 -9.29
C ARG A 156 -3.02 3.57 -9.97
N ALA A 157 -2.03 4.04 -9.21
CA ALA A 157 -1.02 4.98 -9.69
C ALA A 157 -0.10 4.35 -10.73
N ILE A 158 0.33 3.09 -10.51
CA ILE A 158 1.28 2.42 -11.41
C ILE A 158 0.64 2.09 -12.77
N PRO A 159 -0.54 1.45 -12.86
CA PRO A 159 -1.17 1.19 -14.16
C PRO A 159 -1.48 2.48 -14.95
N ALA A 160 -1.77 3.59 -14.26
CA ALA A 160 -1.97 4.89 -14.90
C ALA A 160 -0.66 5.48 -15.46
N ALA A 161 0.45 5.34 -14.74
CA ALA A 161 1.76 5.86 -15.15
C ALA A 161 2.50 4.94 -16.14
N MET A 162 2.25 3.62 -16.10
CA MET A 162 2.93 2.59 -16.88
C MET A 162 1.91 1.65 -17.57
N PRO A 163 1.31 2.07 -18.70
CA PRO A 163 0.24 1.32 -19.36
C PRO A 163 0.64 -0.06 -19.92
N THR A 164 1.94 -0.37 -19.98
CA THR A 164 2.43 -1.70 -20.38
C THR A 164 2.12 -2.77 -19.33
N ILE A 165 1.95 -2.38 -18.06
CA ILE A 165 1.60 -3.29 -16.97
C ILE A 165 0.14 -3.71 -17.10
N ARG A 166 -0.06 -5.00 -17.36
CA ARG A 166 -1.37 -5.63 -17.56
C ARG A 166 -1.88 -6.34 -16.31
N SER A 167 -0.99 -6.73 -15.40
CA SER A 167 -1.35 -7.39 -14.15
C SER A 167 -0.52 -6.82 -13.01
N LEU A 168 -1.17 -6.38 -11.94
CA LEU A 168 -0.50 -5.85 -10.75
C LEU A 168 -1.16 -6.41 -9.48
N TRP A 169 -0.38 -7.07 -8.65
CA TRP A 169 -0.79 -7.56 -7.34
C TRP A 169 0.21 -7.13 -6.28
N LEU A 170 -0.25 -6.51 -5.20
CA LEU A 170 0.60 -6.07 -4.10
C LEU A 170 -0.01 -6.47 -2.76
N GLY A 171 0.83 -7.05 -1.91
CA GLY A 171 0.42 -7.58 -0.62
C GLY A 171 1.25 -7.09 0.56
N ALA A 172 0.73 -7.34 1.75
CA ALA A 172 1.49 -7.22 2.99
C ALA A 172 1.62 -8.60 3.66
N GLY A 173 2.80 -8.87 4.21
CA GLY A 173 3.12 -10.12 4.91
C GLY A 173 3.48 -9.88 6.37
N PRO A 174 2.53 -9.46 7.23
CA PRO A 174 2.82 -9.19 8.64
C PRO A 174 3.07 -10.47 9.43
N ARG A 175 3.87 -10.33 10.49
CA ARG A 175 4.12 -11.36 11.50
C ARG A 175 3.51 -10.92 12.84
N PRO A 176 3.03 -11.86 13.68
CA PRO A 176 3.13 -13.32 13.52
C PRO A 176 2.07 -13.91 12.54
N GLU A 177 2.44 -14.96 11.81
CA GLU A 177 1.56 -15.57 10.79
C GLU A 177 0.22 -16.10 11.35
N PRO A 178 0.12 -16.67 12.56
CA PRO A 178 -1.18 -17.09 13.12
C PRO A 178 -2.19 -15.95 13.22
N LEU A 179 -1.75 -14.75 13.66
CA LEU A 179 -2.61 -13.57 13.68
C LEU A 179 -3.01 -13.17 12.25
N HIS A 180 -2.05 -13.21 11.31
CA HIS A 180 -2.34 -12.92 9.92
C HIS A 180 -3.40 -13.88 9.33
N ARG A 181 -3.30 -15.18 9.61
CA ARG A 181 -4.28 -16.19 9.16
C ARG A 181 -5.65 -16.01 9.80
N LEU A 182 -5.71 -15.59 11.07
CA LEU A 182 -6.96 -15.19 11.72
C LEU A 182 -7.60 -14.02 10.97
N LEU A 183 -6.83 -12.98 10.66
CA LEU A 183 -7.31 -11.82 9.89
C LEU A 183 -7.78 -12.21 8.48
N ILE A 184 -7.07 -13.11 7.79
CA ILE A 184 -7.49 -13.68 6.50
C ILE A 184 -8.85 -14.38 6.64
N THR A 185 -9.03 -15.16 7.70
CA THR A 185 -10.28 -15.88 7.96
C THR A 185 -11.42 -14.90 8.22
N LEU A 186 -11.19 -13.88 9.05
CA LEU A 186 -12.17 -12.83 9.32
C LEU A 186 -12.51 -12.04 8.04
N ALA A 187 -11.52 -11.71 7.21
CA ALA A 187 -11.73 -11.07 5.91
C ALA A 187 -12.57 -11.94 4.96
N ARG A 188 -12.43 -13.27 5.04
CA ARG A 188 -13.27 -14.22 4.29
C ARG A 188 -14.71 -14.27 4.79
N LEU A 189 -14.92 -14.11 6.09
CA LEU A 189 -16.24 -14.15 6.72
C LEU A 189 -16.98 -12.79 6.66
N ARG A 190 -16.28 -11.66 6.49
CA ARG A 190 -16.84 -10.29 6.48
C ARG A 190 -17.76 -9.99 7.69
N PRO A 191 -17.32 -10.24 8.94
CA PRO A 191 -18.11 -9.78 10.07
C PRO A 191 -18.16 -8.24 10.08
N PRO A 192 -19.26 -7.63 10.54
CA PRO A 192 -19.35 -6.19 10.63
C PRO A 192 -18.34 -5.63 11.65
N HIS A 193 -17.90 -4.39 11.43
CA HIS A 193 -17.08 -3.60 12.37
C HIS A 193 -15.70 -4.19 12.75
N LEU A 194 -14.99 -4.83 11.82
CA LEU A 194 -13.63 -5.33 12.04
C LEU A 194 -12.65 -4.27 12.58
N THR A 195 -12.85 -3.00 12.22
CA THR A 195 -12.05 -1.87 12.73
C THR A 195 -12.07 -1.74 14.25
N ARG A 196 -13.11 -2.25 14.95
CA ARG A 196 -13.16 -2.28 16.42
C ARG A 196 -12.10 -3.19 17.03
N LEU A 197 -11.58 -4.16 16.28
CA LEU A 197 -10.51 -5.06 16.70
C LEU A 197 -9.12 -4.42 16.57
N ALA A 198 -9.00 -3.21 16.00
CA ALA A 198 -7.70 -2.56 15.77
C ALA A 198 -6.86 -2.38 17.05
N PRO A 199 -7.41 -1.95 18.21
CA PRO A 199 -6.62 -1.84 19.44
C PRO A 199 -6.08 -3.20 19.93
N LEU A 200 -6.90 -4.26 19.81
CA LEU A 200 -6.48 -5.62 20.18
C LEU A 200 -5.39 -6.12 19.24
N ALA A 201 -5.59 -5.98 17.92
CA ALA A 201 -4.58 -6.35 16.93
C ALA A 201 -3.26 -5.58 17.14
N HIS A 202 -3.36 -4.29 17.46
CA HIS A 202 -2.21 -3.43 17.77
C HIS A 202 -1.47 -3.90 19.00
N TRP A 203 -2.19 -4.24 20.07
CA TRP A 203 -1.59 -4.79 21.29
C TRP A 203 -0.88 -6.12 21.00
N VAL A 204 -1.54 -7.06 20.31
CA VAL A 204 -0.94 -8.36 19.98
C VAL A 204 0.30 -8.19 19.10
N LEU A 205 0.25 -7.36 18.05
CA LEU A 205 1.40 -7.14 17.16
C LEU A 205 2.60 -6.48 17.86
N ASN A 206 2.34 -5.59 18.82
CA ASN A 206 3.43 -4.90 19.52
C ASN A 206 3.97 -5.68 20.74
N VAL A 207 3.20 -6.62 21.29
CA VAL A 207 3.64 -7.49 22.41
C VAL A 207 4.29 -8.78 21.88
N VAL A 208 3.70 -9.40 20.86
CA VAL A 208 4.17 -10.68 20.29
C VAL A 208 5.24 -10.39 19.22
N LYS A 209 6.40 -9.93 19.67
CA LYS A 209 7.59 -9.75 18.82
C LYS A 209 8.33 -11.07 18.72
N TYR A 210 8.05 -11.84 17.68
CA TYR A 210 8.65 -13.16 17.48
C TYR A 210 9.16 -13.34 16.05
N GLY A 211 10.38 -13.86 15.93
CA GLY A 211 11.09 -14.10 14.67
C GLY A 211 12.32 -13.22 14.49
N ALA A 212 12.94 -13.28 13.32
CA ALA A 212 14.11 -12.45 13.02
C ALA A 212 13.75 -10.95 13.04
N HIS A 213 14.67 -10.10 13.48
CA HIS A 213 14.56 -8.63 13.40
C HIS A 213 14.83 -8.13 11.98
N ARG A 214 14.17 -8.74 10.99
CA ARG A 214 14.36 -8.49 9.56
C ARG A 214 12.99 -8.42 8.89
N GLY A 215 12.86 -7.47 7.99
CA GLY A 215 11.74 -7.32 7.07
C GLY A 215 12.27 -6.97 5.68
N GLY A 216 11.38 -6.76 4.73
CA GLY A 216 11.79 -6.36 3.40
C GLY A 216 10.63 -6.20 2.44
N MET A 217 10.97 -5.84 1.21
CA MET A 217 10.08 -5.71 0.08
C MET A 217 10.55 -6.62 -1.05
N VAL A 218 9.61 -7.18 -1.80
CA VAL A 218 9.89 -7.97 -3.00
C VAL A 218 8.99 -7.50 -4.14
N LEU A 219 9.56 -7.45 -5.35
CA LEU A 219 8.84 -7.30 -6.60
C LEU A 219 9.33 -8.40 -7.54
N ASP A 220 8.40 -9.24 -7.98
CA ASP A 220 8.56 -10.19 -9.06
C ASP A 220 7.99 -9.55 -10.34
N LEU A 221 8.87 -9.40 -11.34
CA LEU A 221 8.60 -8.70 -12.57
C LEU A 221 8.65 -9.68 -13.74
N GLN A 222 7.61 -9.69 -14.57
CA GLN A 222 7.59 -10.48 -15.80
C GLN A 222 7.33 -9.58 -17.01
N GLY A 223 8.00 -9.89 -18.10
CA GLY A 223 8.01 -9.08 -19.30
C GLY A 223 8.99 -9.61 -20.34
N SER A 224 9.24 -8.81 -21.37
CA SER A 224 10.25 -9.08 -22.40
C SER A 224 11.41 -8.11 -22.23
N ALA A 225 12.64 -8.56 -22.50
CA ALA A 225 13.77 -7.65 -22.64
C ALA A 225 13.52 -6.68 -23.80
N ASN A 226 14.05 -5.46 -23.67
CA ASN A 226 14.00 -4.44 -24.73
C ASN A 226 15.02 -4.74 -25.84
#